data_AF-B0CTH1-F1
#
_entry.id   AF-B0CTH1-F1
#
_cell.length_a   1.000
_cell.length_b   1.000
_cell.length_c   1.000
_cell.angle_alpha   90.00
_cell.angle_beta   90.00
_cell.angle_gamma   90.00
#
_symmetry.space_group_name_H-M   'P 1'
#
loop_
_entity.id
_entity.type
_entity.pdbx_description
1 polymer ?
#
loop_
_entity_poly.entity_id
_entity_poly.type
_entity_poly.pdbx_seq_one_letter_code
_entity_poly.pdbx_strand_id
1 'polypeptide(L)'
;MSPGKTTTASHPFHHADADLILRSSDVEPVDFRIFKLLLSLASPFFSLIFTLPQPKIAKEVQDGIPVIHMAEDKQTLKTLLGFCYPISMHAPPQFESLSELQKVADAAFKYEMEGIQRHARKELIEPRFVESQPLRVFAIAHRYGWAAEVRLAAKNTLQMPKDHPFVAELAYISAATYHRLQEYRRVCGEVASTRAALQSALLDQEDDWVWVTCQICPKADPEDSFYPAVRKWWIDWIHDTAEELLNRPRGETVKKYDVRRKALAKADSCLTCRTRAPEELDAFSQMLAVQIENEISAVPLGIDLDDWD
;
A
#
# COMPACT_ATOMS: atom_id res chain seq x y z
N MET A 1 4.75 -44.88 8.72
CA MET A 1 4.60 -43.50 9.21
C MET A 1 3.43 -43.51 10.17
N SER A 2 3.65 -43.30 11.46
CA SER A 2 2.55 -43.19 12.43
C SER A 2 1.65 -42.03 12.00
N PRO A 3 0.32 -42.18 12.00
CA PRO A 3 -0.56 -41.05 11.71
C PRO A 3 -0.21 -39.94 12.69
N GLY A 4 0.23 -38.79 12.15
CA GLY A 4 0.51 -37.61 12.96
C GLY A 4 -0.73 -37.28 13.79
N LYS A 5 -0.52 -36.83 15.02
CA LYS A 5 -1.61 -36.51 15.94
C LYS A 5 -2.41 -35.32 15.36
N THR A 6 -3.52 -35.61 14.70
CA THR A 6 -4.44 -34.58 14.20
C THR A 6 -5.13 -33.90 15.38
N THR A 7 -5.26 -32.58 15.34
CA THR A 7 -5.92 -31.79 16.38
C THR A 7 -7.15 -31.06 15.81
N THR A 8 -8.25 -31.00 16.55
CA THR A 8 -9.43 -30.24 16.14
C THR A 8 -9.21 -28.74 16.37
N ALA A 9 -9.60 -27.92 15.39
CA ALA A 9 -9.56 -26.47 15.51
C ALA A 9 -10.46 -25.94 16.65
N SER A 10 -10.10 -24.80 17.22
CA SER A 10 -10.88 -24.13 18.28
C SER A 10 -12.18 -23.53 17.74
N HIS A 11 -12.97 -22.88 18.60
CA HIS A 11 -14.13 -22.08 18.21
C HIS A 11 -13.81 -21.14 17.03
N PRO A 12 -14.66 -21.04 15.98
CA PRO A 12 -15.98 -21.68 15.80
C PRO A 12 -15.97 -23.08 15.12
N PHE A 13 -14.81 -23.69 14.90
CA PHE A 13 -14.64 -24.83 13.97
C PHE A 13 -14.69 -26.23 14.63
N HIS A 14 -15.49 -26.40 15.66
CA HIS A 14 -15.63 -27.67 16.42
C HIS A 14 -17.10 -28.04 16.71
N HIS A 15 -18.05 -27.49 15.97
CA HIS A 15 -19.47 -27.77 16.19
C HIS A 15 -19.78 -29.26 15.95
N ALA A 16 -20.57 -29.86 16.85
CA ALA A 16 -20.90 -31.29 16.79
C ALA A 16 -21.70 -31.65 15.53
N ASP A 17 -22.63 -30.79 15.13
CA ASP A 17 -23.51 -30.98 13.96
C ASP A 17 -22.86 -30.62 12.61
N ALA A 18 -21.57 -30.33 12.57
CA ALA A 18 -20.86 -30.08 11.31
C ALA A 18 -20.94 -31.32 10.39
N ASP A 19 -21.06 -31.10 9.08
CA ASP A 19 -21.26 -32.16 8.08
C ASP A 19 -20.09 -32.30 7.09
N LEU A 20 -18.98 -31.60 7.37
CA LEU A 20 -17.70 -31.73 6.67
C LEU A 20 -16.52 -31.43 7.60
N ILE A 21 -15.42 -32.15 7.42
CA ILE A 21 -14.11 -31.81 8.00
C ILE A 21 -13.18 -31.37 6.88
N LEU A 22 -12.61 -30.17 6.99
CA LEU A 22 -11.50 -29.72 6.16
C LEU A 22 -10.22 -29.86 6.97
N ARG A 23 -9.26 -30.65 6.47
CA ARG A 23 -7.99 -30.92 7.13
C ARG A 23 -6.87 -30.11 6.50
N SER A 24 -6.12 -29.36 7.31
CA SER A 24 -5.01 -28.54 6.82
C SER A 24 -3.81 -29.37 6.33
N SER A 25 -2.95 -28.75 5.51
CA SER A 25 -1.75 -29.38 4.94
C SER A 25 -0.52 -29.38 5.87
N ASP A 26 -0.65 -28.84 7.08
CA ASP A 26 0.45 -28.77 8.04
C ASP A 26 1.03 -30.17 8.36
N VAL A 27 2.30 -30.20 8.75
CA VAL A 27 2.95 -31.43 9.26
C VAL A 27 2.19 -32.02 10.43
N GLU A 28 1.65 -31.16 11.30
CA GLU A 28 0.66 -31.50 12.32
C GLU A 28 -0.70 -30.94 11.89
N PRO A 29 -1.52 -31.74 11.18
CA PRO A 29 -2.73 -31.25 10.55
C PRO A 29 -3.79 -30.87 11.58
N VAL A 30 -4.57 -29.84 11.23
CA VAL A 30 -5.70 -29.36 12.03
C VAL A 30 -7.01 -29.64 11.29
N ASP A 31 -7.97 -30.21 12.00
CA ASP A 31 -9.32 -30.50 11.50
C ASP A 31 -10.27 -29.33 11.79
N PHE A 32 -10.83 -28.76 10.74
CA PHE A 32 -11.86 -27.73 10.80
C PHE A 32 -13.21 -28.37 10.53
N ARG A 33 -14.04 -28.51 11.56
CA ARG A 33 -15.44 -28.97 11.41
C ARG A 33 -16.28 -27.82 10.89
N ILE A 34 -16.81 -27.95 9.67
CA ILE A 34 -17.57 -26.90 8.98
C ILE A 34 -18.93 -27.38 8.50
N PHE A 35 -19.83 -26.41 8.25
CA PHE A 35 -21.12 -26.67 7.60
C PHE A 35 -21.01 -26.44 6.09
N LYS A 36 -21.33 -27.45 5.28
CA LYS A 36 -21.33 -27.35 3.82
C LYS A 36 -22.18 -26.18 3.34
N LEU A 37 -23.32 -25.94 3.98
CA LEU A 37 -24.20 -24.81 3.66
C LEU A 37 -23.47 -23.47 3.71
N LEU A 38 -22.72 -23.19 4.78
CA LEU A 38 -21.99 -21.92 4.93
C LEU A 38 -20.92 -21.78 3.83
N LEU A 39 -20.22 -22.87 3.55
CA LEU A 39 -19.18 -22.87 2.53
C LEU A 39 -19.76 -22.71 1.11
N SER A 40 -20.88 -23.37 0.81
CA SER A 40 -21.60 -23.23 -0.47
C SER A 40 -22.17 -21.82 -0.68
N LEU A 41 -22.62 -21.16 0.39
CA LEU A 41 -23.09 -19.77 0.31
C LEU A 41 -21.92 -18.79 0.07
N ALA A 42 -20.73 -19.12 0.54
CA ALA A 42 -19.53 -18.30 0.38
C ALA A 42 -18.78 -18.55 -0.94
N SER A 43 -18.98 -19.71 -1.58
CA SER A 43 -18.16 -20.20 -2.69
C SER A 43 -19.00 -20.97 -3.73
N PRO A 44 -19.11 -20.44 -4.97
CA PRO A 44 -19.70 -21.17 -6.09
C PRO A 44 -18.96 -22.48 -6.38
N PHE A 45 -17.63 -22.49 -6.25
CA PHE A 45 -16.81 -23.69 -6.37
C PHE A 45 -17.29 -24.81 -5.42
N PHE A 46 -17.44 -24.50 -4.13
CA PHE A 46 -17.89 -25.49 -3.15
C PHE A 46 -19.37 -25.86 -3.34
N SER A 47 -20.21 -24.90 -3.71
CA SER A 47 -21.61 -25.14 -4.07
C SER A 47 -21.71 -26.18 -5.18
N LEU A 48 -20.90 -26.07 -6.23
CA LEU A 48 -20.84 -27.02 -7.32
C LEU A 48 -20.25 -28.36 -6.89
N ILE A 49 -19.07 -28.38 -6.27
CA ILE A 49 -18.33 -29.64 -6.02
C ILE A 49 -19.05 -30.58 -5.03
N PHE A 50 -19.90 -30.03 -4.16
CA PHE A 50 -20.73 -30.83 -3.27
C PHE A 50 -21.90 -31.52 -3.97
N THR A 51 -22.31 -31.05 -5.16
CA THR A 51 -23.35 -31.71 -5.98
C THR A 51 -22.80 -32.80 -6.89
N LEU A 52 -21.49 -32.80 -7.15
CA LEU A 52 -20.90 -33.72 -8.12
C LEU A 52 -20.83 -35.16 -7.59
N PRO A 53 -21.06 -36.17 -8.45
CA PRO A 53 -20.81 -37.56 -8.10
C PRO A 53 -19.34 -37.74 -7.73
N GLN A 54 -19.07 -38.14 -6.49
CA GLN A 54 -17.69 -38.33 -6.07
C GLN A 54 -17.17 -39.73 -6.45
N PRO A 55 -15.86 -39.86 -6.76
CA PRO A 55 -15.26 -41.15 -7.07
C PRO A 55 -15.51 -42.18 -5.97
N LYS A 56 -15.66 -43.46 -6.33
CA LYS A 56 -15.87 -44.58 -5.40
C LYS A 56 -14.63 -44.95 -4.55
N ILE A 57 -13.61 -44.08 -4.52
CA ILE A 57 -12.41 -44.29 -3.70
C ILE A 57 -12.82 -44.22 -2.23
N ALA A 58 -12.16 -45.02 -1.38
CA ALA A 58 -12.37 -44.99 0.07
C ALA A 58 -12.18 -43.55 0.58
N LYS A 59 -13.29 -42.91 0.93
CA LYS A 59 -13.28 -41.57 1.53
C LYS A 59 -12.84 -41.69 2.97
N GLU A 60 -11.93 -40.83 3.38
CA GLU A 60 -11.64 -40.69 4.80
C GLU A 60 -12.88 -40.14 5.51
N VAL A 61 -13.25 -40.78 6.60
CA VAL A 61 -14.40 -40.42 7.42
C VAL A 61 -13.96 -40.43 8.87
N GLN A 62 -14.29 -39.36 9.59
CA GLN A 62 -14.02 -39.21 11.02
C GLN A 62 -15.33 -38.84 11.72
N ASP A 63 -15.70 -39.61 12.74
CA ASP A 63 -16.98 -39.47 13.45
C ASP A 63 -18.23 -39.53 12.53
N GLY A 64 -18.16 -40.28 11.43
CA GLY A 64 -19.22 -40.33 10.42
C GLY A 64 -19.27 -39.14 9.46
N ILE A 65 -18.33 -38.18 9.59
CA ILE A 65 -18.23 -36.99 8.76
C ILE A 65 -17.11 -37.16 7.71
N PRO A 66 -17.35 -36.82 6.43
CA PRO A 66 -16.32 -36.87 5.41
C PRO A 66 -15.18 -35.88 5.69
N VAL A 67 -13.94 -36.32 5.47
CA VAL A 67 -12.72 -35.51 5.59
C VAL A 67 -12.19 -35.16 4.20
N ILE A 68 -11.91 -33.88 3.96
CA ILE A 68 -11.24 -33.38 2.75
C ILE A 68 -9.90 -32.77 3.15
N HIS A 69 -8.82 -33.27 2.53
CA HIS A 69 -7.48 -32.70 2.69
C HIS A 69 -7.35 -31.45 1.84
N MET A 70 -6.90 -30.37 2.47
CA MET A 70 -6.70 -29.08 1.85
C MET A 70 -5.23 -28.89 1.49
N ALA A 71 -4.94 -27.98 0.56
CA ALA A 71 -3.55 -27.61 0.26
C ALA A 71 -3.04 -26.52 1.20
N GLU A 72 -3.98 -25.79 1.82
CA GLU A 72 -3.77 -24.63 2.64
C GLU A 72 -3.40 -25.02 4.08
N ASP A 73 -2.50 -24.24 4.68
CA ASP A 73 -2.11 -24.40 6.07
C ASP A 73 -3.24 -23.98 7.02
N LYS A 74 -3.11 -24.36 8.30
CA LYS A 74 -4.12 -24.11 9.34
C LYS A 74 -4.42 -22.63 9.53
N GLN A 75 -3.43 -21.74 9.36
CA GLN A 75 -3.65 -20.31 9.55
C GLN A 75 -4.49 -19.74 8.40
N THR A 76 -4.13 -20.12 7.16
CA THR A 76 -4.85 -19.74 5.95
C THR A 76 -6.30 -20.22 6.01
N LEU A 77 -6.53 -21.49 6.36
CA LEU A 77 -7.88 -22.05 6.52
C LEU A 77 -8.65 -21.38 7.65
N LYS A 78 -8.02 -21.16 8.81
CA LYS A 78 -8.67 -20.49 9.94
C LYS A 78 -9.20 -19.11 9.54
N THR A 79 -8.38 -18.30 8.87
CA THR A 79 -8.75 -16.95 8.44
C THR A 79 -9.81 -17.00 7.34
N LEU A 80 -9.61 -17.83 6.30
CA LEU A 80 -10.55 -17.99 5.18
C LEU A 80 -11.94 -18.45 5.67
N LEU A 81 -11.99 -19.54 6.44
CA LEU A 81 -13.24 -20.12 6.96
C LEU A 81 -13.90 -19.19 7.99
N GLY A 82 -13.13 -18.39 8.71
CA GLY A 82 -13.67 -17.37 9.60
C GLY A 82 -14.56 -16.36 8.86
N PHE A 83 -14.26 -16.03 7.61
CA PHE A 83 -15.13 -15.15 6.81
C PHE A 83 -16.44 -15.83 6.37
N CYS A 84 -16.52 -17.17 6.42
CA CYS A 84 -17.74 -17.90 6.09
C CYS A 84 -18.71 -18.03 7.28
N TYR A 85 -18.24 -17.72 8.50
CA TYR A 85 -19.04 -17.82 9.72
C TYR A 85 -19.64 -16.46 10.15
N PRO A 86 -20.80 -16.46 10.83
CA PRO A 86 -21.39 -15.23 11.33
C PRO A 86 -20.47 -14.50 12.33
N ILE A 87 -20.31 -13.18 12.14
CA ILE A 87 -19.51 -12.31 13.05
C ILE A 87 -20.05 -12.24 14.49
N SER A 88 -21.28 -12.69 14.73
CA SER A 88 -21.82 -12.83 16.10
C SER A 88 -21.19 -13.99 16.87
N MET A 89 -20.54 -14.94 16.18
CA MET A 89 -19.91 -16.11 16.79
C MET A 89 -18.45 -15.85 17.15
N HIS A 90 -17.74 -14.99 16.43
CA HIS A 90 -16.32 -14.73 16.65
C HIS A 90 -15.92 -13.34 16.17
N ALA A 91 -14.77 -12.87 16.65
CA ALA A 91 -14.19 -11.63 16.16
C ALA A 91 -13.97 -11.70 14.63
N PRO A 92 -14.24 -10.61 13.88
CA PRO A 92 -13.96 -10.56 12.45
C PRO A 92 -12.51 -10.99 12.15
N PRO A 93 -12.27 -11.84 11.14
CA PRO A 93 -10.91 -12.21 10.79
C PRO A 93 -10.11 -10.98 10.38
N GLN A 94 -8.83 -10.96 10.74
CA GLN A 94 -7.90 -9.88 10.41
C GLN A 94 -6.64 -10.47 9.79
N PHE A 95 -5.98 -9.70 8.94
CA PHE A 95 -4.71 -10.08 8.35
C PHE A 95 -3.55 -9.48 9.16
N GLU A 96 -2.70 -10.29 9.76
CA GLU A 96 -1.57 -9.77 10.54
C GLU A 96 -0.44 -9.27 9.62
N SER A 97 -0.35 -9.80 8.40
CA SER A 97 0.69 -9.44 7.44
C SER A 97 0.23 -9.53 5.99
N LEU A 98 0.97 -8.86 5.09
CA LEU A 98 0.79 -9.02 3.64
C LEU A 98 1.02 -10.45 3.15
N SER A 99 1.84 -11.25 3.85
CA SER A 99 2.06 -12.65 3.50
C SER A 99 0.83 -13.51 3.81
N GLU A 100 0.18 -13.26 4.95
CA GLU A 100 -1.07 -13.93 5.30
C GLU A 100 -2.20 -13.53 4.34
N LEU A 101 -2.32 -12.22 4.07
CA LEU A 101 -3.29 -11.70 3.10
C LEU A 101 -3.13 -12.37 1.73
N GLN A 102 -1.90 -12.50 1.24
CA GLN A 102 -1.63 -13.19 -0.03
C GLN A 102 -2.10 -14.64 -0.01
N LYS A 103 -1.75 -15.43 1.02
CA LYS A 103 -2.16 -16.84 1.11
C LYS A 103 -3.68 -17.01 1.13
N VAL A 104 -4.38 -16.15 1.87
CA VAL A 104 -5.84 -16.18 1.94
C VAL A 104 -6.47 -15.70 0.65
N ALA A 105 -5.91 -14.67 0.00
CA ALA A 105 -6.36 -14.22 -1.31
C ALA A 105 -6.18 -15.34 -2.36
N ASP A 106 -5.04 -16.02 -2.38
CA ASP A 106 -4.80 -17.19 -3.25
C ASP A 106 -5.85 -18.27 -3.05
N ALA A 107 -6.17 -18.60 -1.80
CA ALA A 107 -7.25 -19.55 -1.48
C ALA A 107 -8.63 -19.01 -1.90
N ALA A 108 -8.90 -17.73 -1.69
CA ALA A 108 -10.16 -17.10 -2.09
C ALA A 108 -10.35 -17.05 -3.61
N PHE A 109 -9.28 -16.89 -4.38
CA PHE A 109 -9.32 -17.02 -5.85
C PHE A 109 -9.54 -18.49 -6.24
N LYS A 110 -8.78 -19.42 -5.66
CA LYS A 110 -8.91 -20.87 -5.92
C LYS A 110 -10.32 -21.41 -5.65
N TYR A 111 -10.98 -20.88 -4.62
CA TYR A 111 -12.32 -21.31 -4.21
C TYR A 111 -13.42 -20.33 -4.64
N GLU A 112 -13.14 -19.39 -5.54
CA GLU A 112 -14.14 -18.45 -6.08
C GLU A 112 -14.92 -17.67 -5.00
N MET A 113 -14.26 -17.34 -3.89
CA MET A 113 -14.85 -16.62 -2.75
C MET A 113 -14.77 -15.10 -2.94
N GLU A 114 -15.57 -14.56 -3.86
CA GLU A 114 -15.55 -13.14 -4.26
C GLU A 114 -15.69 -12.17 -3.09
N GLY A 115 -16.53 -12.49 -2.09
CA GLY A 115 -16.69 -11.67 -0.89
C GLY A 115 -15.38 -11.50 -0.10
N ILE A 116 -14.57 -12.56 -0.03
CA ILE A 116 -13.27 -12.54 0.65
C ILE A 116 -12.23 -11.83 -0.21
N GLN A 117 -12.26 -12.01 -1.54
CA GLN A 117 -11.41 -11.26 -2.46
C GLN A 117 -11.61 -9.75 -2.31
N ARG A 118 -12.88 -9.29 -2.28
CA ARG A 118 -13.22 -7.88 -2.03
C ARG A 118 -12.75 -7.38 -0.67
N HIS A 119 -12.83 -8.21 0.37
CA HIS A 119 -12.32 -7.85 1.69
C HIS A 119 -10.78 -7.75 1.71
N ALA A 120 -10.08 -8.71 1.12
CA ALA A 120 -8.62 -8.67 0.99
C ALA A 120 -8.14 -7.45 0.20
N ARG A 121 -8.84 -7.08 -0.88
CA ARG A 121 -8.60 -5.86 -1.66
C ARG A 121 -8.69 -4.60 -0.80
N LYS A 122 -9.72 -4.48 0.05
CA LYS A 122 -9.87 -3.36 0.99
C LYS A 122 -8.76 -3.34 2.03
N GLU A 123 -8.44 -4.48 2.63
CA GLU A 123 -7.37 -4.53 3.64
C GLU A 123 -6.02 -4.17 3.04
N LEU A 124 -5.74 -4.59 1.80
CA LEU A 124 -4.46 -4.37 1.13
C LEU A 124 -4.08 -2.88 1.09
N ILE A 125 -5.07 -1.99 0.96
CA ILE A 125 -4.88 -0.54 0.85
C ILE A 125 -5.04 0.22 2.16
N GLU A 126 -5.24 -0.47 3.29
CA GLU A 126 -5.22 0.19 4.59
C GLU A 126 -3.88 0.91 4.83
N PRO A 127 -3.87 2.08 5.50
CA PRO A 127 -2.66 2.89 5.70
C PRO A 127 -1.47 2.09 6.25
N ARG A 128 -1.76 1.14 7.17
CA ARG A 128 -0.75 0.25 7.77
C ARG A 128 0.05 -0.56 6.75
N PHE A 129 -0.48 -0.82 5.56
CA PHE A 129 0.20 -1.51 4.48
C PHE A 129 0.62 -0.59 3.35
N VAL A 130 -0.29 0.25 2.83
CA VAL A 130 0.01 1.05 1.65
C VAL A 130 1.02 2.17 1.91
N GLU A 131 1.06 2.73 3.12
CA GLU A 131 2.05 3.76 3.46
C GLU A 131 3.39 3.15 3.88
N SER A 132 3.36 2.01 4.57
CA SER A 132 4.57 1.36 5.08
C SER A 132 5.30 0.52 4.01
N GLN A 133 4.55 -0.13 3.12
CA GLN A 133 5.05 -1.13 2.19
C GLN A 133 4.40 -1.01 0.79
N PRO A 134 4.34 0.19 0.18
CA PRO A 134 3.60 0.40 -1.07
C PRO A 134 4.11 -0.44 -2.24
N LEU A 135 5.41 -0.77 -2.29
CA LEU A 135 5.93 -1.63 -3.36
C LEU A 135 5.41 -3.07 -3.26
N ARG A 136 5.30 -3.61 -2.05
CA ARG A 136 4.70 -4.94 -1.83
C ARG A 136 3.23 -4.90 -2.22
N VAL A 137 2.51 -3.87 -1.76
CA VAL A 137 1.10 -3.65 -2.09
C VAL A 137 0.89 -3.52 -3.59
N PHE A 138 1.74 -2.77 -4.30
CA PHE A 138 1.71 -2.63 -5.76
C PHE A 138 1.84 -3.98 -6.46
N ALA A 139 2.81 -4.79 -6.07
CA ALA A 139 3.05 -6.09 -6.69
C ALA A 139 1.91 -7.08 -6.40
N ILE A 140 1.34 -7.05 -5.19
CA ILE A 140 0.17 -7.87 -4.82
C ILE A 140 -1.06 -7.45 -5.61
N ALA A 141 -1.35 -6.15 -5.68
CA ALA A 141 -2.49 -5.63 -6.43
C ALA A 141 -2.36 -5.99 -7.91
N HIS A 142 -1.16 -5.87 -8.48
CA HIS A 142 -0.91 -6.25 -9.88
C HIS A 142 -1.10 -7.75 -10.10
N ARG A 143 -0.66 -8.60 -9.17
CA ARG A 143 -0.84 -10.06 -9.26
C ARG A 143 -2.32 -10.45 -9.40
N TYR A 144 -3.19 -9.77 -8.66
CA TYR A 144 -4.62 -10.08 -8.60
C TYR A 144 -5.48 -9.28 -9.57
N GLY A 145 -4.89 -8.45 -10.43
CA GLY A 145 -5.65 -7.64 -11.37
C GLY A 145 -6.43 -6.49 -10.72
N TRP A 146 -5.99 -5.98 -9.57
CA TRP A 146 -6.71 -4.93 -8.84
C TRP A 146 -6.25 -3.54 -9.30
N ALA A 147 -6.82 -3.06 -10.42
CA ALA A 147 -6.35 -1.87 -11.13
C ALA A 147 -6.32 -0.59 -10.27
N ALA A 148 -7.39 -0.31 -9.52
CA ALA A 148 -7.45 0.88 -8.66
C ALA A 148 -6.38 0.85 -7.56
N GLU A 149 -6.14 -0.32 -6.99
CA GLU A 149 -5.15 -0.57 -5.93
C GLU A 149 -3.74 -0.47 -6.48
N VAL A 150 -3.50 -0.94 -7.72
CA VAL A 150 -2.21 -0.74 -8.41
C VAL A 150 -1.90 0.75 -8.55
N ARG A 151 -2.86 1.56 -9.03
CA ARG A 151 -2.67 3.00 -9.19
C ARG A 151 -2.41 3.69 -7.85
N LEU A 152 -3.18 3.35 -6.82
CA LEU A 152 -3.00 3.90 -5.47
C LEU A 152 -1.64 3.52 -4.88
N ALA A 153 -1.24 2.26 -5.02
CA ALA A 153 0.03 1.76 -4.52
C ALA A 153 1.21 2.40 -5.25
N ALA A 154 1.14 2.52 -6.59
CA ALA A 154 2.15 3.19 -7.40
C ALA A 154 2.38 4.63 -6.94
N LYS A 155 1.28 5.38 -6.72
CA LYS A 155 1.35 6.75 -6.18
C LYS A 155 1.96 6.79 -4.77
N ASN A 156 1.66 5.82 -3.91
CA ASN A 156 2.26 5.74 -2.58
C ASN A 156 3.74 5.34 -2.60
N THR A 157 4.20 4.61 -3.64
CA THR A 157 5.64 4.35 -3.76
C THR A 157 6.42 5.66 -3.80
N LEU A 158 5.89 6.73 -4.40
CA LEU A 158 6.57 8.02 -4.54
C LEU A 158 7.02 8.64 -3.19
N GLN A 159 6.45 8.22 -2.06
CA GLN A 159 6.90 8.63 -0.71
C GLN A 159 8.19 7.93 -0.27
N MET A 160 8.47 6.75 -0.82
CA MET A 160 9.66 5.96 -0.54
C MET A 160 10.86 6.49 -1.31
N PRO A 161 12.08 6.41 -0.73
CA PRO A 161 13.33 6.59 -1.46
C PRO A 161 13.42 5.69 -2.70
N LYS A 162 14.21 6.10 -3.71
CA LYS A 162 14.55 5.26 -4.86
C LYS A 162 15.19 3.94 -4.43
N ASP A 163 16.10 4.02 -3.48
CA ASP A 163 16.76 2.86 -2.91
C ASP A 163 15.85 2.23 -1.85
N HIS A 164 15.21 1.14 -2.22
CA HIS A 164 14.40 0.32 -1.32
C HIS A 164 14.92 -1.12 -1.32
N PRO A 165 14.76 -1.87 -0.22
CA PRO A 165 15.17 -3.27 -0.18
C PRO A 165 14.37 -4.10 -1.20
N PHE A 166 14.95 -5.23 -1.60
CA PHE A 166 14.24 -6.24 -2.37
C PHE A 166 13.05 -6.76 -1.56
N VAL A 167 11.91 -6.96 -2.24
CA VAL A 167 10.72 -7.59 -1.66
C VAL A 167 10.32 -8.79 -2.50
N ALA A 168 9.94 -9.88 -1.84
CA ALA A 168 9.64 -11.14 -2.51
C ALA A 168 8.47 -11.04 -3.49
N GLU A 169 7.53 -10.13 -3.25
CA GLU A 169 6.37 -9.89 -4.09
C GLU A 169 6.73 -9.41 -5.51
N LEU A 170 7.95 -8.90 -5.74
CA LEU A 170 8.41 -8.56 -7.08
C LEU A 170 8.42 -9.77 -8.03
N ALA A 171 8.46 -11.00 -7.49
CA ALA A 171 8.32 -12.22 -8.28
C ALA A 171 6.96 -12.34 -8.99
N TYR A 172 5.94 -11.59 -8.57
CA TYR A 172 4.60 -11.62 -9.18
C TYR A 172 4.41 -10.61 -10.31
N ILE A 173 5.42 -9.77 -10.58
CA ILE A 173 5.34 -8.78 -11.66
C ILE A 173 6.47 -9.01 -12.68
N SER A 174 6.20 -8.64 -13.92
CA SER A 174 7.23 -8.70 -14.96
C SER A 174 8.30 -7.63 -14.75
N ALA A 175 9.49 -7.85 -15.28
CA ALA A 175 10.53 -6.83 -15.33
C ALA A 175 10.05 -5.55 -16.05
N ALA A 176 9.20 -5.70 -17.08
CA ALA A 176 8.59 -4.57 -17.79
C ALA A 176 7.63 -3.76 -16.90
N THR A 177 6.81 -4.42 -16.08
CA THR A 177 5.92 -3.79 -15.10
C THR A 177 6.74 -2.99 -14.07
N TYR A 178 7.79 -3.61 -13.51
CA TYR A 178 8.66 -2.92 -12.56
C TYR A 178 9.38 -1.73 -13.20
N HIS A 179 9.89 -1.89 -14.43
CA HIS A 179 10.52 -0.79 -15.17
C HIS A 179 9.54 0.37 -15.40
N ARG A 180 8.29 0.10 -15.77
CA ARG A 180 7.25 1.14 -15.92
C ARG A 180 6.95 1.87 -14.62
N LEU A 181 6.97 1.17 -13.47
CA LEU A 181 6.86 1.82 -12.17
C LEU A 181 8.06 2.73 -11.89
N GLN A 182 9.29 2.30 -12.21
CA GLN A 182 10.48 3.13 -12.03
C GLN A 182 10.47 4.35 -12.95
N GLU A 183 10.01 4.19 -14.19
CA GLU A 183 9.85 5.28 -15.13
C GLU A 183 8.79 6.29 -14.66
N TYR A 184 7.65 5.80 -14.17
CA TYR A 184 6.62 6.62 -13.53
C TYR A 184 7.22 7.44 -12.37
N ARG A 185 7.97 6.80 -11.46
CA ARG A 185 8.66 7.47 -10.34
C ARG A 185 9.63 8.54 -10.84
N ARG A 186 10.43 8.24 -11.88
CA ARG A 186 11.41 9.16 -12.46
C ARG A 186 10.73 10.41 -13.01
N VAL A 187 9.68 10.24 -13.82
CA VAL A 187 8.92 11.35 -14.42
C VAL A 187 8.23 12.19 -13.33
N CYS A 188 7.61 11.56 -12.32
CA CYS A 188 7.07 12.29 -11.17
C CYS A 188 8.15 13.09 -10.43
N GLY A 189 9.35 12.52 -10.28
CA GLY A 189 10.55 13.21 -9.77
C GLY A 189 10.87 14.49 -10.52
N GLU A 190 11.00 14.39 -11.84
CA GLU A 190 11.36 15.52 -12.71
C GLU A 190 10.29 16.61 -12.69
N VAL A 191 9.02 16.22 -12.77
CA VAL A 191 7.88 17.14 -12.72
C VAL A 191 7.83 17.86 -11.37
N ALA A 192 7.94 17.14 -10.25
CA ALA A 192 7.91 17.71 -8.91
C ALA A 192 9.12 18.63 -8.66
N SER A 193 10.32 18.19 -9.02
CA SER A 193 11.55 18.98 -8.92
C SER A 193 11.47 20.27 -9.74
N THR A 194 10.99 20.17 -10.98
CA THR A 194 10.82 21.34 -11.86
C THR A 194 9.80 22.31 -11.27
N ARG A 195 8.66 21.80 -10.76
CA ARG A 195 7.64 22.64 -10.11
C ARG A 195 8.19 23.39 -8.90
N ALA A 196 9.01 22.75 -8.07
CA ALA A 196 9.66 23.41 -6.94
C ALA A 196 10.66 24.48 -7.40
N ALA A 197 11.43 24.21 -8.46
CA ALA A 197 12.40 25.15 -9.00
C ALA A 197 11.76 26.37 -9.71
N LEU A 198 10.54 26.25 -10.24
CA LEU A 198 9.79 27.32 -10.91
C LEU A 198 9.16 28.32 -9.92
N GLN A 199 10.00 28.92 -9.08
CA GLN A 199 9.65 29.85 -8.01
C GLN A 199 8.78 31.03 -8.45
N SER A 200 8.99 31.56 -9.66
CA SER A 200 8.26 32.72 -10.16
C SER A 200 6.78 32.44 -10.44
N ALA A 201 6.40 31.17 -10.60
CA ALA A 201 5.00 30.76 -10.70
C ALA A 201 4.33 30.62 -9.32
N LEU A 202 5.12 30.70 -8.24
CA LEU A 202 4.68 30.53 -6.85
C LEU A 202 4.64 31.84 -6.07
N LEU A 203 5.24 32.91 -6.60
CA LEU A 203 5.37 34.21 -5.96
C LEU A 203 4.61 35.27 -6.77
N ASP A 204 3.65 35.92 -6.14
CA ASP A 204 2.95 37.07 -6.71
C ASP A 204 3.67 38.39 -6.37
N GLN A 205 3.50 39.41 -7.21
CA GLN A 205 4.21 40.69 -7.03
C GLN A 205 3.82 41.41 -5.73
N GLU A 206 2.69 41.03 -5.13
CA GLU A 206 2.14 41.59 -3.89
C GLU A 206 2.51 40.77 -2.64
N ASP A 207 3.29 39.69 -2.79
CA ASP A 207 3.63 38.83 -1.67
C ASP A 207 4.62 39.49 -0.68
N ASP A 208 4.21 39.65 0.57
CA ASP A 208 5.06 40.11 1.68
C ASP A 208 5.75 38.95 2.41
N TRP A 209 6.30 37.98 1.68
CA TRP A 209 7.08 36.92 2.33
C TRP A 209 8.39 37.49 2.91
N VAL A 210 8.83 37.00 4.07
CA VAL A 210 10.03 37.49 4.76
C VAL A 210 11.29 37.29 3.94
N TRP A 211 11.36 36.24 3.11
CA TRP A 211 12.48 36.07 2.17
C TRP A 211 12.45 37.06 1.01
N VAL A 212 11.33 37.72 0.74
CA VAL A 212 11.23 38.83 -0.24
C VAL A 212 11.55 40.16 0.45
N THR A 213 10.96 40.44 1.61
CA THR A 213 11.00 41.77 2.23
C THR A 213 12.22 42.02 3.13
N CYS A 214 12.96 40.98 3.52
CA CYS A 214 13.92 41.09 4.62
C CYS A 214 15.08 42.13 4.58
N GLN A 215 15.67 42.63 3.51
CA GLN A 215 16.82 43.57 3.49
C GLN A 215 18.15 43.25 4.25
N ILE A 216 18.16 42.45 5.33
CA ILE A 216 19.36 42.16 6.15
C ILE A 216 20.12 40.94 5.61
N CYS A 217 19.40 39.85 5.34
CA CYS A 217 20.00 38.60 4.88
C CYS A 217 20.62 38.74 3.46
N PRO A 218 21.66 37.95 3.13
CA PRO A 218 22.23 37.92 1.80
C PRO A 218 21.17 37.65 0.72
N LYS A 219 21.25 38.40 -0.38
CA LYS A 219 20.43 38.16 -1.57
C LYS A 219 20.91 36.89 -2.27
N ALA A 220 19.99 36.20 -2.92
CA ALA A 220 20.33 35.17 -3.89
C ALA A 220 21.03 35.79 -5.10
N ASP A 221 21.81 34.98 -5.81
CA ASP A 221 22.50 35.41 -7.02
C ASP A 221 21.47 35.69 -8.14
N PRO A 222 21.67 36.73 -8.98
CA PRO A 222 20.68 37.09 -10.01
C PRO A 222 20.40 35.99 -11.05
N GLU A 223 21.32 35.04 -11.20
CA GLU A 223 21.18 33.88 -12.09
C GLU A 223 20.29 32.77 -11.48
N ASP A 224 20.12 32.76 -10.15
CA ASP A 224 19.40 31.72 -9.41
C ASP A 224 17.90 32.03 -9.23
N SER A 225 17.44 33.24 -9.57
CA SER A 225 16.03 33.62 -9.39
C SER A 225 15.56 34.68 -10.39
N PHE A 226 14.39 34.46 -10.98
CA PHE A 226 13.69 35.43 -11.82
C PHE A 226 12.98 36.53 -10.99
N TYR A 227 12.94 36.41 -9.66
CA TYR A 227 12.34 37.41 -8.78
C TYR A 227 13.42 38.33 -8.18
N PRO A 228 13.21 39.67 -8.18
CA PRO A 228 14.17 40.59 -7.60
C PRO A 228 14.35 40.34 -6.09
N ALA A 229 15.56 39.88 -5.74
CA ALA A 229 16.16 39.91 -4.40
C ALA A 229 15.53 39.06 -3.28
N VAL A 230 15.14 37.81 -3.57
CA VAL A 230 14.87 36.81 -2.51
C VAL A 230 16.13 36.50 -1.67
N ARG A 231 15.96 36.04 -0.42
CA ARG A 231 17.09 35.70 0.45
C ARG A 231 17.69 34.35 0.10
N LYS A 232 19.04 34.29 0.12
CA LYS A 232 19.82 33.11 -0.26
C LYS A 232 19.39 31.84 0.48
N TRP A 233 19.08 31.94 1.77
CA TRP A 233 18.67 30.77 2.57
C TRP A 233 17.40 30.08 2.05
N TRP A 234 16.49 30.85 1.42
CA TRP A 234 15.23 30.33 0.87
C TRP A 234 15.47 29.69 -0.50
N ILE A 235 16.32 30.28 -1.34
CA ILE A 235 16.74 29.66 -2.60
C ILE A 235 17.47 28.34 -2.36
N ASP A 236 18.41 28.33 -1.40
CA ASP A 236 19.10 27.11 -1.01
C ASP A 236 18.09 26.03 -0.57
N TRP A 237 17.01 26.40 0.11
CA TRP A 237 15.94 25.48 0.49
C TRP A 237 15.14 24.97 -0.72
N ILE A 238 14.82 25.83 -1.69
CA ILE A 238 14.16 25.42 -2.94
C ILE A 238 15.03 24.40 -3.69
N HIS A 239 16.34 24.65 -3.80
CA HIS A 239 17.27 23.73 -4.46
C HIS A 239 17.38 22.39 -3.71
N ASP A 240 17.59 22.42 -2.38
CA ASP A 240 17.61 21.22 -1.55
C ASP A 240 16.28 20.43 -1.67
N THR A 241 15.15 21.14 -1.75
CA THR A 241 13.82 20.54 -1.88
C THR A 241 13.60 19.93 -3.26
N ALA A 242 14.01 20.61 -4.33
CA ALA A 242 13.94 20.10 -5.69
C ALA A 242 14.77 18.81 -5.84
N GLU A 243 15.96 18.76 -5.25
CA GLU A 243 16.80 17.57 -5.22
C GLU A 243 16.15 16.42 -4.44
N GLU A 244 15.59 16.67 -3.26
CA GLU A 244 14.88 15.64 -2.49
C GLU A 244 13.62 15.13 -3.22
N LEU A 245 12.93 15.98 -3.97
CA LEU A 245 11.76 15.59 -4.77
C LEU A 245 12.12 14.64 -5.92
N LEU A 246 13.35 14.66 -6.44
CA LEU A 246 13.81 13.64 -7.36
C LEU A 246 13.80 12.25 -6.71
N ASN A 247 14.05 12.16 -5.40
CA ASN A 247 14.09 10.90 -4.63
C ASN A 247 12.74 10.50 -4.06
N ARG A 248 11.95 11.49 -3.60
CA ARG A 248 10.63 11.31 -2.98
C ARG A 248 9.61 12.28 -3.58
N PRO A 249 9.11 12.02 -4.80
CA PRO A 249 8.23 12.94 -5.53
C PRO A 249 6.82 12.98 -4.94
N ARG A 250 6.64 13.68 -3.84
CA ARG A 250 5.36 13.84 -3.14
C ARG A 250 5.28 15.22 -2.50
N GLY A 251 4.08 15.79 -2.44
CA GLY A 251 3.88 17.07 -1.77
C GLY A 251 4.29 17.01 -0.30
N GLU A 252 4.06 15.89 0.39
CA GLU A 252 4.48 15.71 1.80
C GLU A 252 5.99 15.83 2.02
N THR A 253 6.82 15.62 0.99
CA THR A 253 8.28 15.76 1.10
C THR A 253 8.69 17.17 1.49
N VAL A 254 8.08 18.21 0.90
CA VAL A 254 8.48 19.61 1.15
C VAL A 254 8.05 20.11 2.54
N LYS A 255 7.11 19.43 3.18
CA LYS A 255 6.60 19.73 4.52
C LYS A 255 7.47 19.13 5.62
N LYS A 256 8.35 18.17 5.31
CA LYS A 256 9.15 17.48 6.32
C LYS A 256 10.08 18.44 7.07
N TYR A 257 10.23 18.20 8.36
CA TYR A 257 11.03 19.05 9.23
C TYR A 257 12.51 19.06 8.83
N ASP A 258 13.08 17.91 8.46
CA ASP A 258 14.47 17.76 8.03
C ASP A 258 14.79 18.61 6.78
N VAL A 259 13.87 18.65 5.82
CA VAL A 259 13.97 19.48 4.60
C VAL A 259 13.98 20.98 4.94
N ARG A 260 13.10 21.42 5.85
CA ARG A 260 12.97 22.84 6.23
C ARG A 260 14.03 23.31 7.24
N ARG A 261 14.54 22.42 8.10
CA ARG A 261 15.42 22.75 9.22
C ARG A 261 16.69 23.50 8.80
N LYS A 262 17.33 23.09 7.69
CA LYS A 262 18.54 23.75 7.18
C LYS A 262 18.28 25.23 6.85
N ALA A 263 17.13 25.50 6.22
CA ALA A 263 16.68 26.83 5.85
C ALA A 263 16.43 27.70 7.09
N LEU A 264 15.66 27.15 8.04
CA LEU A 264 15.29 27.85 9.28
C LEU A 264 16.50 28.14 10.17
N ALA A 265 17.49 27.24 10.23
CA ALA A 265 18.73 27.50 10.94
C ALA A 265 19.53 28.68 10.36
N LYS A 266 19.53 28.85 9.03
CA LYS A 266 20.14 30.02 8.38
C LYS A 266 19.34 31.29 8.67
N ALA A 267 18.00 31.21 8.60
CA ALA A 267 17.10 32.33 8.87
C ALA A 267 17.16 32.81 10.33
N ASP A 268 17.40 31.92 11.31
CA ASP A 268 17.45 32.28 12.74
C ASP A 268 18.57 33.27 13.09
N SER A 269 19.60 33.38 12.24
CA SER A 269 20.69 34.36 12.41
C SER A 269 20.25 35.82 12.20
N CYS A 270 19.07 36.06 11.62
CA CYS A 270 18.53 37.39 11.35
C CYS A 270 17.32 37.69 12.26
N LEU A 271 17.32 38.86 12.90
CA LEU A 271 16.27 39.27 13.84
C LEU A 271 14.85 39.32 13.23
N THR A 272 14.70 39.63 11.95
CA THR A 272 13.39 39.64 11.27
C THR A 272 13.04 38.30 10.64
N CYS A 273 13.99 37.56 10.07
CA CYS A 273 13.70 36.22 9.54
C CYS A 273 13.38 35.22 10.66
N ARG A 274 14.05 35.29 11.81
CA ARG A 274 13.83 34.31 12.89
C ARG A 274 12.41 34.26 13.44
N THR A 275 11.70 35.40 13.40
CA THR A 275 10.34 35.51 13.94
C THR A 275 9.28 35.08 12.93
N ARG A 276 9.48 35.39 11.65
CA ARG A 276 8.48 35.18 10.59
C ARG A 276 8.71 33.90 9.77
N ALA A 277 9.97 33.52 9.53
CA ALA A 277 10.30 32.43 8.60
C ALA A 277 9.70 31.07 8.98
N PRO A 278 9.58 30.66 10.26
CA PRO A 278 8.98 29.36 10.59
C PRO A 278 7.53 29.21 10.10
N GLU A 279 6.68 30.20 10.37
CA GLU A 279 5.26 30.17 10.01
C GLU A 279 5.07 30.36 8.50
N GLU A 280 5.81 31.30 7.90
CA GLU A 280 5.69 31.60 6.48
C GLU A 280 6.25 30.48 5.60
N LEU A 281 7.36 29.84 6.00
CA LEU A 281 7.90 28.69 5.28
C LEU A 281 6.97 27.48 5.40
N ASP A 282 6.27 27.32 6.53
CA ASP A 282 5.22 26.30 6.66
C ASP A 282 4.08 26.55 5.68
N ALA A 283 3.52 27.77 5.68
CA ALA A 283 2.44 28.15 4.76
C ALA A 283 2.84 27.95 3.29
N PHE A 284 4.02 28.42 2.89
CA PHE A 284 4.52 28.22 1.53
C PHE A 284 4.73 26.74 1.20
N SER A 285 5.25 25.94 2.14
CA SER A 285 5.42 24.50 1.94
C SER A 285 4.08 23.77 1.73
N GLN A 286 2.99 24.21 2.38
CA GLN A 286 1.66 23.67 2.15
C GLN A 286 1.15 24.00 0.74
N MET A 287 1.32 25.25 0.28
CA MET A 287 0.95 25.66 -1.08
C MET A 287 1.74 24.87 -2.13
N LEU A 288 3.06 24.79 -1.97
CA LEU A 288 3.93 24.04 -2.87
C LEU A 288 3.57 22.54 -2.90
N ALA A 289 3.24 21.94 -1.75
CA ALA A 289 2.81 20.55 -1.67
C ALA A 289 1.57 20.29 -2.54
N VAL A 290 0.56 21.17 -2.48
CA VAL A 290 -0.66 21.05 -3.29
C VAL A 290 -0.35 21.13 -4.79
N GLN A 291 0.50 22.07 -5.19
CA GLN A 291 0.87 22.21 -6.60
C GLN A 291 1.66 21.00 -7.12
N ILE A 292 2.59 20.48 -6.32
CA ILE A 292 3.32 19.25 -6.65
C ILE A 292 2.35 18.07 -6.84
N GLU A 293 1.38 17.90 -5.95
CA GLU A 293 0.39 16.83 -6.07
C GLU A 293 -0.48 16.95 -7.32
N ASN A 294 -0.87 18.17 -7.69
CA ASN A 294 -1.62 18.43 -8.92
C ASN A 294 -0.82 18.02 -10.16
N GLU A 295 0.45 18.42 -10.23
CA GLU A 295 1.33 18.10 -11.36
C GLU A 295 1.61 16.60 -11.47
N ILE A 296 1.90 15.94 -10.34
CA ILE A 296 2.11 14.49 -10.28
C ILE A 296 0.84 13.74 -10.70
N SER A 297 -0.35 14.25 -10.37
CA SER A 297 -1.62 13.59 -10.72
C SER A 297 -1.86 13.51 -12.23
N ALA A 298 -1.23 14.39 -13.02
CA ALA A 298 -1.29 14.39 -14.47
C ALA A 298 -0.32 13.38 -15.11
N VAL A 299 0.62 12.81 -14.35
CA VAL A 299 1.58 11.81 -14.86
C VAL A 299 0.89 10.44 -14.97
N PRO A 300 0.76 9.87 -16.16
CA PRO A 300 0.12 8.56 -16.32
C PRO A 300 1.03 7.44 -15.82
N LEU A 301 0.44 6.47 -15.12
CA LEU A 301 1.10 5.20 -14.86
C LEU A 301 1.08 4.40 -16.16
N GLY A 302 2.25 4.22 -16.80
CA GLY A 302 2.40 3.56 -18.11
C GLY A 302 2.20 2.04 -18.10
N ILE A 303 1.29 1.53 -17.26
CA ILE A 303 0.89 0.13 -17.13
C ILE A 303 -0.53 0.02 -17.69
N ASP A 304 -0.72 -0.91 -18.61
CA ASP A 304 -2.03 -1.24 -19.15
C ASP A 304 -2.85 -1.99 -18.09
N LEU A 305 -4.00 -1.42 -17.73
CA LEU A 305 -4.89 -1.90 -16.66
C LEU A 305 -6.34 -1.94 -17.14
N ASP A 306 -6.60 -1.71 -18.43
CA ASP A 306 -7.95 -1.44 -18.94
C ASP A 306 -8.80 -2.73 -19.07
N ASP A 307 -8.16 -3.90 -19.03
CA ASP A 307 -8.81 -5.21 -19.11
C ASP A 307 -9.21 -5.78 -17.73
N TRP A 308 -9.06 -5.01 -16.64
CA TRP A 308 -9.11 -5.52 -15.26
C TRP A 308 -10.36 -5.12 -14.45
N ASP A 309 -11.25 -4.33 -15.03
CA ASP A 309 -12.49 -3.86 -14.39
C ASP A 309 -13.70 -4.81 -14.58
#